data_AF-A0A1E4EUM5-F1
#
_entry.id   AF-A0A1E4EUM5-F1
#
_cell.length_a   1.000
_cell.length_b   1.000
_cell.length_c   1.000
_cell.angle_alpha   90.00
_cell.angle_beta   90.00
_cell.angle_gamma   90.00
#
_symmetry.space_group_name_H-M   'P 1'
#
loop_
_entity.id
_entity.type
_entity.pdbx_description
1 polymer ?
#
loop_
_entity_poly.entity_id
_entity_poly.type
_entity_poly.pdbx_seq_one_letter_code
_entity_poly.pdbx_strand_id
1 'polypeptide(L)' 'MATLEQLIDEAAKSGGLTALTVWPCAGGFQCNVRRANGKTEGWRCITAAIPSRGIKDALTGPVRVLEPAADAAKDEDIFG' A
#
# COMPACT_ATOMS: atom_id res chain seq x y z
N MET A 1 10.43 -2.81 21.14
CA MET A 1 9.32 -2.57 20.18
C MET A 1 9.86 -1.59 19.17
N ALA A 2 9.84 -1.91 17.87
CA ALA A 2 10.37 -1.01 16.85
C ALA A 2 9.47 0.24 16.72
N THR A 3 10.07 1.41 16.56
CA THR A 3 9.32 2.65 16.31
C THR A 3 8.81 2.68 14.87
N LEU A 4 7.91 3.63 14.59
CA LEU A 4 7.40 3.85 13.24
C LEU A 4 8.54 4.17 12.26
N GLU A 5 9.46 5.01 12.69
CA GLU A 5 10.63 5.46 11.94
C GLU A 5 11.56 4.29 11.62
N GLN A 6 11.79 3.40 12.59
CA GLN A 6 12.60 2.20 12.37
C GLN A 6 11.99 1.27 11.34
N LEU A 7 10.66 1.09 11.36
CA LEU A 7 9.95 0.27 10.36
C LEU A 7 10.04 0.88 8.95
N ILE A 8 9.97 2.21 8.85
CA ILE A 8 10.12 2.93 7.56
C ILE A 8 11.56 2.80 7.05
N ASP A 9 12.57 3.00 7.89
CA ASP A 9 13.98 2.89 7.54
C ASP A 9 14.35 1.48 7.09
N GLU A 10 13.89 0.46 7.80
CA GLU A 10 14.09 -0.96 7.42
C GLU A 10 13.46 -1.26 6.06
N ALA A 11 12.25 -0.77 5.82
CA ALA A 11 11.55 -0.97 4.56
C ALA A 11 12.22 -0.23 3.39
N ALA A 12 12.71 0.99 3.61
CA ALA A 12 13.45 1.76 2.61
C ALA A 12 14.79 1.07 2.23
N LYS A 13 15.50 0.50 3.21
CA LYS A 13 16.75 -0.24 2.97
C LYS A 13 16.57 -1.52 2.17
N SER A 14 15.39 -2.14 2.23
CA SER A 14 15.09 -3.39 1.49
C SER A 14 15.01 -3.21 -0.04
N GLY A 15 14.96 -1.97 -0.54
CA GLY A 15 14.88 -1.66 -1.98
C GLY A 15 13.53 -2.02 -2.63
N GLY A 16 12.61 -2.65 -1.89
CA GLY A 16 11.30 -3.07 -2.40
C GLY A 16 10.16 -2.12 -2.06
N LEU A 17 10.34 -1.14 -1.16
CA LEU A 17 9.30 -0.17 -0.80
C LEU A 17 9.28 1.00 -1.78
N THR A 18 8.17 1.18 -2.51
CA THR A 18 8.02 2.28 -3.48
C THR A 18 7.09 3.39 -3.01
N ALA A 19 6.16 3.10 -2.10
CA ALA A 19 5.34 4.10 -1.43
C ALA A 19 4.87 3.62 -0.07
N LEU A 20 4.74 4.54 0.87
CA LEU A 20 4.14 4.32 2.18
C LEU A 20 3.27 5.52 2.53
N THR A 21 2.04 5.24 2.96
CA THR A 21 1.07 6.28 3.31
C THR A 21 0.30 5.86 4.56
N VAL A 22 0.09 6.82 5.45
CA VAL A 22 -0.59 6.61 6.72
C VAL A 22 -1.50 7.80 6.96
N TRP A 23 -2.78 7.56 7.18
CA TRP A 23 -3.74 8.63 7.47
C TRP A 23 -4.83 8.16 8.44
N PRO A 24 -5.38 9.05 9.26
CA PRO A 24 -6.50 8.72 10.14
C PRO A 24 -7.75 8.39 9.31
N CYS A 25 -8.51 7.39 9.73
CA CYS A 25 -9.78 7.00 9.12
C CYS A 25 -10.78 6.54 10.20
N ALA A 26 -12.04 6.31 9.82
CA ALA A 26 -12.98 5.67 10.73
C ALA A 26 -12.43 4.32 11.21
N GLY A 27 -12.41 4.09 12.52
CA GLY A 27 -11.86 2.87 13.12
C GLY A 27 -10.34 2.87 13.36
N GLY A 28 -9.63 3.98 13.11
CA GLY A 28 -8.22 4.14 13.47
C GLY A 28 -7.40 4.82 12.37
N PHE A 29 -6.49 4.07 11.76
CA PHE A 29 -5.56 4.54 10.74
C PHE A 29 -5.54 3.59 9.56
N GLN A 30 -5.58 4.15 8.36
CA GLN A 30 -5.32 3.44 7.12
C GLN A 30 -3.82 3.47 6.85
N CYS A 31 -3.21 2.31 6.78
CA CYS A 31 -1.78 2.11 6.52
C CYS A 31 -1.63 1.36 5.20
N ASN A 32 -1.12 2.04 4.18
CA ASN A 32 -0.91 1.44 2.87
C ASN A 32 0.57 1.43 2.51
N VAL A 33 1.00 0.31 1.96
CA VAL A 33 2.37 0.05 1.53
C VAL A 33 2.32 -0.43 0.09
N ARG A 34 3.08 0.21 -0.78
CA ARG A 34 3.34 -0.26 -2.15
C ARG A 34 4.73 -0.88 -2.19
N ARG A 35 4.80 -2.12 -2.65
CA ARG A 35 6.07 -2.81 -2.85
C ARG A 35 6.24 -3.28 -4.29
N ALA A 36 7.47 -3.18 -4.78
CA ALA A 36 7.93 -3.84 -5.99
C ALA A 36 8.66 -5.12 -5.59
N ASN A 37 8.19 -6.28 -6.05
CA ASN A 37 8.92 -7.55 -5.92
C ASN A 37 9.23 -8.07 -7.33
N GLY A 38 10.36 -7.66 -7.89
CA GLY A 38 10.69 -7.93 -9.29
C GLY A 38 9.83 -7.09 -10.25
N LYS A 39 9.06 -7.74 -11.15
CA LYS A 39 8.23 -7.07 -12.17
C LYS A 39 6.84 -6.64 -11.70
N THR A 40 6.44 -7.02 -10.49
CA THR A 40 5.06 -6.84 -10.03
C THR A 40 5.02 -5.86 -8.86
N GLU A 41 4.28 -4.76 -9.06
CA GLU A 41 4.02 -3.75 -8.04
C GLU A 41 2.61 -3.94 -7.49
N GLY A 42 2.48 -3.97 -6.16
CA GLY A 42 1.19 -4.19 -5.51
C GLY A 42 1.02 -3.34 -4.26
N TRP A 43 -0.24 -3.04 -3.93
CA TRP A 43 -0.60 -2.36 -2.70
C TRP A 43 -1.02 -3.37 -1.64
N ARG A 44 -0.63 -3.11 -0.40
CA ARG A 44 -1.19 -3.75 0.78
C ARG A 44 -1.76 -2.67 1.68
N CYS A 45 -3.05 -2.78 1.95
CA CYS A 45 -3.82 -1.81 2.70
C CYS A 45 -4.33 -2.45 3.99
N ILE A 46 -4.00 -1.86 5.13
CA ILE A 46 -4.39 -2.35 6.46
C ILE A 46 -5.05 -1.19 7.22
N THR A 47 -6.21 -1.43 7.80
CA THR A 47 -6.81 -0.52 8.78
C THR A 47 -6.47 -1.02 10.18
N ALA A 48 -5.89 -0.18 11.02
CA ALA A 48 -5.49 -0.55 12.38
C ALA A 48 -5.75 0.59 13.37
N ALA A 49 -6.10 0.25 14.61
CA ALA A 49 -6.27 1.22 15.68
C ALA A 49 -4.96 1.96 16.05
N ILE A 50 -3.81 1.30 15.83
CA ILE A 50 -2.47 1.82 16.13
C ILE A 50 -1.66 1.86 14.83
N PRO A 51 -1.12 3.03 14.41
CA PRO A 51 -0.41 3.19 13.14
C PRO A 51 0.79 2.24 12.97
N SER A 52 1.62 2.12 14.00
CA SER A 52 2.83 1.28 13.97
C SER A 52 2.51 -0.19 13.77
N ARG A 53 1.39 -0.68 14.30
CA ARG A 53 0.93 -2.04 14.06
C ARG A 53 0.41 -2.24 12.65
N GLY A 54 -0.38 -1.29 12.14
CA GLY A 54 -0.88 -1.34 10.76
C GLY A 54 0.26 -1.37 9.73
N ILE A 55 1.31 -0.59 9.94
CA ILE A 55 2.46 -0.54 9.03
C ILE A 55 3.29 -1.82 9.08
N LYS A 56 3.53 -2.36 10.29
CA LYS A 56 4.18 -3.66 10.43
C LYS A 56 3.42 -4.76 9.69
N ASP A 57 2.10 -4.77 9.79
CA ASP A 57 1.25 -5.75 9.12
C ASP A 57 1.18 -5.51 7.59
N ALA A 58 1.27 -4.25 7.14
CA ALA A 58 1.33 -3.87 5.73
C ALA A 58 2.70 -4.18 5.08
N LEU A 59 3.79 -4.19 5.86
CA LEU A 59 5.14 -4.55 5.41
C LEU A 59 5.39 -6.06 5.34
N THR A 60 4.73 -6.86 6.17
CA THR A 60 5.08 -8.29 6.34
C THR A 60 4.24 -9.27 5.53
N GLY A 61 2.97 -8.96 5.23
CA GLY A 61 2.11 -9.91 4.52
C GLY A 61 2.13 -9.77 2.99
N PRO A 62 1.43 -10.65 2.25
CA PRO A 62 1.40 -10.62 0.78
C PRO A 62 0.79 -9.33 0.23
N VAL A 63 1.39 -8.75 -0.81
CA VAL A 63 0.80 -7.62 -1.56
C VAL A 63 -0.37 -8.10 -2.41
N ARG A 64 -1.40 -7.27 -2.56
CA ARG A 64 -2.40 -7.48 -3.60
C ARG A 64 -1.94 -6.71 -4.83
N VAL A 65 -1.69 -7.46 -5.90
CA VAL A 65 -1.51 -6.89 -7.22
C VAL A 65 -2.89 -6.52 -7.69
N LEU A 66 -3.19 -5.22 -7.71
CA LEU A 66 -4.33 -4.73 -8.46
C LEU A 66 -3.83 -4.65 -9.88
N GLU A 67 -4.19 -5.63 -10.71
CA GLU A 67 -4.05 -5.42 -12.15
C GLU A 67 -4.94 -4.23 -12.51
N PRO A 68 -4.48 -3.34 -13.41
CA PRO A 68 -5.38 -2.36 -14.01
C PRO A 68 -6.62 -3.12 -14.46
N ALA A 69 -7.81 -2.66 -14.06
CA ALA A 69 -9.00 -3.12 -14.74
C ALA A 69 -8.72 -2.89 -16.23
N ALA A 70 -8.75 -3.94 -17.05
CA ALA A 70 -8.64 -3.76 -18.49
C ALA A 70 -9.67 -2.68 -18.83
N ASP A 71 -9.20 -1.54 -19.35
CA ASP A 71 -10.09 -0.49 -19.81
C ASP A 71 -11.04 -1.17 -20.78
N ALA A 72 -12.27 -1.42 -20.33
CA ALA A 72 -13.36 -1.64 -21.24
C ALA A 72 -13.56 -0.28 -21.86
N ALA A 73 -12.79 -0.01 -22.92
CA ALA A 73 -12.95 1.09 -23.82
C ALA A 73 -14.37 0.99 -24.40
N LYS A 74 -15.33 1.48 -23.63
CA LYS A 74 -16.52 2.09 -24.19
C LYS A 74 -16.12 3.54 -24.41
N ASP A 75 -15.47 3.76 -25.54
CA ASP A 75 -15.60 5.02 -26.26
C ASP A 75 -17.08 5.16 -26.63
N GLU A 76 -17.92 5.48 -25.65
CA GLU A 76 -19.20 6.13 -25.92
C GLU A 76 -18.86 7.62 -25.98
N ASP A 77 -18.73 8.10 -27.23
CA ASP A 77 -18.64 9.51 -27.58
C ASP A 77 -19.54 10.35 -26.66
N ILE A 78 -18.95 11.11 -25.74
CA ILE A 78 -19.65 12.07 -24.88
C ILE A 78 -20.23 13.26 -25.70
N PHE A 79 -19.99 13.27 -27.01
CA PHE A 79 -20.48 14.27 -27.97
C PHE A 79 -21.29 13.66 -29.14
N GLY A 80 -21.77 12.42 -29.02
CA GLY A 80 -22.64 11.75 -29.99
C GLY A 80 -24.12 12.07 -29.83
#